data_AF-A0A813QPQ9-F1
#
_entry.id   AF-A0A813QPQ9-F1
#
_cell.length_a   1.000
_cell.length_b   1.000
_cell.length_c   1.000
_cell.angle_alpha   90.00
_cell.angle_beta   90.00
_cell.angle_gamma   90.00
#
_symmetry.space_group_name_H-M   'P 1'
#
loop_
_entity.id
_entity.type
_entity.pdbx_description
1 polymer ?
#
loop_
_entity_poly.entity_id
_entity_poly.type
_entity_poly.pdbx_seq_one_letter_code
_entity_poly.pdbx_strand_id
1 'polypeptide(L)'
;MRVKTKSTQSRSIGQWCEDFGLNLDRRISSSKKFLYNQRRGEICGRSGKQWSRLSAFYFFFFITLAAFFCLYLSIYMSFLPLNQPRYIGKASRLTTRANPLSPGLSFRPQPEFNPKETHTVIRFTVNEIVNRGKRSTNEDYESYVKNLDEFLNLYYSLSTSTNFTINDVGDCHSEKQYGFKHGQPCFLIKMNKIIGFIPEIGRTNLDREHQPACTNIPNIPVRCQGEKESDRKKLGNIMYYSESGSSDLCGTIDVKHFPYNGKVNRKDVYQVPYVWVQFVNLTANVLLTIECRVYGANIFYDKIAQRASSETDVKVVPNEILTVEEEKQIINDFQDRCASTKCRDGETCVLNKDGDAECACVAQCEDPKDERLMVCTKANHTYTSDCEFFQMQCWCRKDDERCTRKEAVADSIDYFGRCQNLGVCTDFELEVFPKRMTTWLGEILDALFVRKDLDAKYEVLVNEARKMKLSNTEKWWRNAVLWEFCELDRTHDNAVNNEELARFVRSLKVLEHCIQPFLDHCDTDNDNKISSDEWGTCLGLDKEDTTFLKTFCSQ
;
A
#
# COMPACT_ATOMS: atom_id res chain seq x y z
N MET A 1 49.55 -44.16 -46.60
CA MET A 1 50.21 -42.86 -46.30
C MET A 1 49.86 -41.82 -47.38
N ARG A 2 49.01 -40.84 -47.04
CA ARG A 2 49.16 -39.41 -47.37
C ARG A 2 47.99 -38.66 -46.74
N VAL A 3 48.26 -38.12 -45.55
CA VAL A 3 47.44 -37.14 -44.85
C VAL A 3 47.49 -35.84 -45.66
N LYS A 4 46.34 -35.26 -46.01
CA LYS A 4 46.26 -33.86 -46.47
C LYS A 4 45.75 -33.01 -45.31
N THR A 5 46.67 -32.29 -44.70
CA THR A 5 46.42 -31.18 -43.79
C THR A 5 45.77 -30.02 -44.56
N LYS A 6 44.66 -29.48 -44.04
CA LYS A 6 44.14 -28.16 -44.45
C LYS A 6 44.48 -27.16 -43.36
N SER A 7 45.27 -26.17 -43.72
CA SER A 7 45.61 -25.01 -42.91
C SER A 7 44.40 -24.10 -42.75
N THR A 8 44.10 -23.73 -41.51
CA THR A 8 43.14 -22.68 -41.13
C THR A 8 43.82 -21.32 -41.27
N GLN A 9 43.35 -20.48 -42.19
CA GLN A 9 43.84 -19.11 -42.37
C GLN A 9 42.99 -18.15 -41.53
N SER A 10 43.62 -17.35 -40.67
CA SER A 10 42.92 -16.37 -39.84
C SER A 10 42.46 -15.19 -40.71
N ARG A 11 41.19 -14.77 -40.57
CA ARG A 11 40.67 -13.53 -41.16
C ARG A 11 40.87 -12.39 -40.17
N SER A 12 41.30 -11.23 -40.64
CA SER A 12 41.50 -10.05 -39.79
C SER A 12 40.17 -9.33 -39.52
N ILE A 13 40.12 -8.60 -38.41
CA ILE A 13 38.95 -7.80 -37.96
C ILE A 13 38.52 -6.76 -39.03
N GLY A 14 39.44 -6.29 -39.87
CA GLY A 14 39.12 -5.37 -40.97
C GLY A 14 38.19 -5.95 -42.04
N GLN A 15 38.30 -7.24 -42.36
CA GLN A 15 37.39 -7.92 -43.31
C GLN A 15 35.97 -8.08 -42.76
N TRP A 16 35.82 -8.20 -41.43
CA TRP A 16 34.51 -8.26 -40.79
C TRP A 16 33.79 -6.91 -40.82
N CYS A 17 34.51 -5.80 -40.62
CA CYS A 17 33.92 -4.45 -40.68
C CYS A 17 33.45 -4.08 -42.09
N GLU A 18 34.19 -4.45 -43.14
CA GLU A 18 33.78 -4.23 -44.54
C GLU A 18 32.55 -5.07 -44.92
N ASP A 19 32.53 -6.36 -44.55
CA ASP A 19 31.39 -7.24 -44.81
C ASP A 19 30.13 -6.80 -44.02
N PHE A 20 30.28 -6.27 -42.80
CA PHE A 20 29.16 -5.78 -41.99
C PHE A 20 28.62 -4.44 -42.52
N GLY A 21 29.50 -3.52 -42.93
CA GLY A 21 29.12 -2.26 -43.58
C GLY A 21 28.36 -2.47 -44.90
N LEU A 22 28.85 -3.38 -45.75
CA LEU A 22 28.17 -3.76 -47.00
C LEU A 22 26.81 -4.43 -46.74
N ASN A 23 26.66 -5.23 -45.67
CA ASN A 23 25.38 -5.84 -45.30
C ASN A 23 24.38 -4.82 -44.74
N LEU A 24 24.85 -3.85 -43.96
CA LEU A 24 24.01 -2.79 -43.40
C LEU A 24 23.50 -1.85 -44.49
N ASP A 25 24.35 -1.43 -45.43
CA ASP A 25 23.94 -0.64 -46.60
C ASP A 25 22.98 -1.41 -47.52
N ARG A 26 23.16 -2.73 -47.64
CA ARG A 26 22.23 -3.59 -48.38
C ARG A 26 20.87 -3.72 -47.68
N ARG A 27 20.83 -3.77 -46.34
CA ARG A 27 19.58 -3.76 -45.56
C ARG A 27 18.90 -2.40 -45.58
N ILE A 28 19.64 -1.30 -45.43
CA ILE A 28 19.10 0.07 -45.50
C ILE A 28 18.56 0.37 -46.89
N SER A 29 19.26 -0.03 -47.97
CA SER A 29 18.76 0.12 -49.33
C SER A 29 17.55 -0.79 -49.62
N SER A 30 17.45 -1.96 -48.99
CA SER A 30 16.27 -2.82 -49.05
C SER A 30 15.07 -2.21 -48.31
N SER A 31 15.27 -1.64 -47.13
CA SER A 31 14.23 -0.95 -46.36
C SER A 31 13.76 0.33 -47.04
N LYS A 32 14.67 1.09 -47.67
CA LYS A 32 14.31 2.26 -48.51
C LYS A 32 13.49 1.84 -49.74
N LYS A 33 13.85 0.73 -50.38
CA LYS A 33 13.07 0.14 -51.50
C LYS A 33 11.71 -0.43 -51.07
N PHE A 34 11.59 -0.92 -49.84
CA PHE A 34 10.33 -1.40 -49.26
C PHE A 34 9.37 -0.25 -48.92
N LEU A 35 9.89 0.82 -48.29
CA LEU A 35 9.11 2.01 -47.95
C LEU A 35 8.61 2.75 -49.20
N TYR A 36 9.49 2.98 -50.17
CA TYR A 36 9.13 3.67 -51.41
C TYR A 36 9.97 3.18 -52.59
N ASN A 37 9.29 2.59 -53.58
CA ASN A 37 9.92 2.14 -54.81
C ASN A 37 9.73 3.18 -55.93
N GLN A 38 10.70 4.08 -56.10
CA GLN A 38 10.68 5.16 -57.08
C GLN A 38 10.52 4.68 -58.54
N ARG A 39 10.88 3.42 -58.87
CA ARG A 39 10.73 2.86 -60.22
C ARG A 39 9.32 2.35 -60.54
N ARG A 40 8.53 1.99 -59.52
CA ARG A 40 7.16 1.46 -59.68
C ARG A 40 6.07 2.35 -59.08
N GLY A 41 6.44 3.40 -58.33
CA GLY A 41 5.50 4.27 -57.62
C GLY A 41 4.74 3.54 -56.50
N GLU A 42 5.32 2.49 -55.93
CA GLU A 42 4.71 1.67 -54.88
C GLU A 42 5.22 2.13 -53.49
N ILE A 43 4.31 2.28 -52.53
CA ILE A 43 4.59 2.61 -51.13
C ILE A 43 4.28 1.38 -50.29
N CYS A 44 5.21 0.92 -49.44
CA CYS A 44 5.07 -0.28 -48.60
C CYS A 44 4.57 -1.52 -49.39
N GLY A 45 5.09 -1.71 -50.62
CA GLY A 45 4.76 -2.85 -51.47
C GLY A 45 3.38 -2.82 -52.15
N ARG A 46 2.66 -1.69 -52.13
CA ARG A 46 1.37 -1.52 -52.83
C ARG A 46 1.35 -0.25 -53.68
N SER A 47 0.64 -0.31 -54.81
CA SER A 47 0.43 0.87 -55.67
C SER A 47 -0.51 1.88 -55.00
N GLY A 48 -0.38 3.18 -55.32
CA GLY A 48 -1.29 4.22 -54.84
C GLY A 48 -2.77 3.93 -55.11
N LYS A 49 -3.09 3.25 -56.21
CA LYS A 49 -4.47 2.81 -56.53
C LYS A 49 -4.99 1.70 -55.61
N GLN A 50 -4.10 0.86 -55.09
CA GLN A 50 -4.45 -0.18 -54.13
C GLN A 50 -4.61 0.41 -52.73
N TRP A 51 -3.76 1.37 -52.35
CA TRP A 51 -3.92 2.14 -51.12
C TRP A 51 -5.21 2.94 -51.10
N SER A 52 -5.55 3.66 -52.18
CA SER A 52 -6.82 4.41 -52.23
C SER A 52 -8.05 3.49 -52.12
N ARG A 53 -8.03 2.31 -52.76
CA ARG A 53 -9.10 1.32 -52.65
C ARG A 53 -9.21 0.74 -51.24
N LEU A 54 -8.08 0.45 -50.59
CA LEU A 54 -8.03 -0.07 -49.22
C LEU A 54 -8.52 0.97 -48.21
N SER A 55 -8.05 2.22 -48.33
CA SER A 55 -8.47 3.31 -47.45
C SER A 55 -9.95 3.63 -47.63
N ALA A 56 -10.46 3.65 -48.87
CA ALA A 56 -11.89 3.82 -49.12
C ALA A 56 -12.72 2.69 -48.49
N PHE A 57 -12.28 1.42 -48.61
CA PHE A 57 -12.94 0.30 -47.96
C PHE A 57 -13.02 0.49 -46.44
N TYR A 58 -11.89 0.75 -45.77
CA TYR A 58 -11.88 0.93 -44.32
C TYR A 58 -12.64 2.18 -43.88
N PHE A 59 -12.61 3.27 -44.65
CA PHE A 59 -13.38 4.48 -44.37
C PHE A 59 -14.89 4.18 -44.32
N PHE A 60 -15.44 3.53 -45.35
CA PHE A 60 -16.86 3.16 -45.36
C PHE A 60 -17.19 2.07 -44.33
N PHE A 61 -16.28 1.12 -44.10
CA PHE A 61 -16.43 0.11 -43.07
C PHE A 61 -16.52 0.71 -41.65
N PHE A 62 -15.62 1.64 -41.30
CA PHE A 62 -15.67 2.27 -39.98
C PHE A 62 -16.83 3.26 -39.84
N ILE A 63 -17.25 3.94 -40.91
CA ILE A 63 -18.48 4.77 -40.88
C ILE A 63 -19.71 3.90 -40.61
N THR A 64 -19.85 2.77 -41.31
CA THR A 64 -20.98 1.86 -41.10
C THR A 64 -20.96 1.23 -39.71
N LEU A 65 -19.78 0.84 -39.21
CA LEU A 65 -19.61 0.33 -37.85
C LEU A 65 -19.95 1.40 -36.79
N ALA A 66 -19.48 2.63 -36.97
CA ALA A 66 -19.79 3.74 -36.07
C ALA A 66 -21.30 4.07 -36.09
N ALA A 67 -21.93 4.05 -37.26
CA ALA A 67 -23.38 4.24 -37.37
C ALA A 67 -24.16 3.14 -36.65
N PHE A 68 -23.73 1.87 -36.77
CA PHE A 68 -24.34 0.76 -36.04
C PHE A 68 -24.15 0.91 -34.51
N PHE A 69 -22.95 1.30 -34.07
CA PHE A 69 -22.68 1.56 -32.66
C PHE A 69 -23.54 2.70 -32.11
N CYS A 70 -23.64 3.83 -32.83
CA CYS A 70 -24.48 4.95 -32.44
C CYS A 70 -25.96 4.56 -32.39
N LEU A 71 -26.46 3.83 -33.39
CA LEU A 71 -27.84 3.33 -33.40
C LEU A 71 -28.11 2.42 -32.19
N TYR A 72 -27.23 1.47 -31.92
CA TYR A 72 -27.34 0.58 -30.77
C TYR A 72 -27.31 1.36 -29.45
N LEU A 73 -26.39 2.31 -29.30
CA LEU A 73 -26.29 3.13 -28.10
C LEU A 73 -27.53 4.03 -27.92
N SER A 74 -28.07 4.62 -28.99
CA SER A 74 -29.31 5.40 -28.94
C SER A 74 -30.49 4.56 -28.47
N ILE A 75 -30.66 3.35 -29.03
CA ILE A 75 -31.70 2.40 -28.60
C ILE A 75 -31.51 2.06 -27.11
N TYR A 76 -30.30 1.72 -26.70
CA TYR A 76 -29.98 1.41 -25.30
C TYR A 76 -30.31 2.58 -24.35
N MET A 77 -29.95 3.82 -24.72
CA MET A 77 -30.24 5.02 -23.94
C MET A 77 -31.75 5.30 -23.84
N SER A 78 -32.55 4.97 -24.86
CA SER A 78 -34.02 5.09 -24.79
C SER A 78 -34.67 4.12 -23.79
N PHE A 79 -34.01 3.00 -23.47
CA PHE A 79 -34.48 2.05 -22.45
C PHE A 79 -34.01 2.38 -21.03
N LEU A 80 -33.14 3.39 -20.86
CA LEU A 80 -32.67 3.80 -19.54
C LEU A 80 -33.57 4.89 -18.93
N PRO A 81 -34.10 4.68 -17.72
CA PRO A 81 -34.81 5.75 -17.01
C PRO A 81 -33.87 6.92 -16.70
N LEU A 82 -34.24 8.13 -17.12
CA LEU A 82 -33.43 9.35 -16.90
C LEU A 82 -33.40 9.81 -15.43
N ASN A 83 -34.39 9.39 -14.65
CA ASN A 83 -34.65 9.95 -13.32
C ASN A 83 -34.04 9.12 -12.19
N GLN A 84 -33.80 7.83 -12.41
CA GLN A 84 -33.28 6.94 -11.37
C GLN A 84 -32.49 5.79 -12.00
N PRO A 85 -31.47 5.25 -11.33
CA PRO A 85 -30.75 4.09 -11.85
C PRO A 85 -31.68 2.88 -11.93
N ARG A 86 -31.47 2.02 -12.95
CA ARG A 86 -32.31 0.83 -13.19
C ARG A 86 -32.29 -0.17 -12.03
N TYR A 87 -31.18 -0.25 -11.31
CA TYR A 87 -30.98 -1.16 -10.19
C TYR A 87 -30.82 -0.36 -8.89
N ILE A 88 -31.81 -0.46 -7.99
CA ILE A 88 -31.87 0.23 -6.69
C ILE A 88 -32.05 -0.82 -5.59
N GLY A 89 -31.69 -0.50 -4.35
CA GLY A 89 -31.99 -1.38 -3.22
C GLY A 89 -31.18 -2.68 -3.30
N LYS A 90 -31.84 -3.80 -2.97
CA LYS A 90 -31.28 -5.17 -2.99
C LYS A 90 -30.91 -5.71 -4.38
N ALA A 91 -31.33 -5.02 -5.44
CA ALA A 91 -30.94 -5.35 -6.81
C ALA A 91 -29.70 -4.56 -7.27
N SER A 92 -29.20 -3.63 -6.45
CA SER A 92 -28.03 -2.82 -6.74
C SER A 92 -26.74 -3.66 -6.64
N ARG A 93 -25.71 -3.30 -7.39
CA ARG A 93 -24.35 -3.85 -7.18
C ARG A 93 -23.75 -3.44 -5.82
N LEU A 94 -24.37 -2.46 -5.16
CA LEU A 94 -24.06 -2.06 -3.78
C LEU A 94 -24.53 -3.10 -2.76
N THR A 95 -25.42 -4.02 -3.15
CA THR A 95 -25.89 -5.11 -2.30
C THR A 95 -25.32 -6.43 -2.78
N THR A 96 -24.65 -7.14 -1.87
CA THR A 96 -24.16 -8.49 -2.11
C THR A 96 -24.72 -9.43 -1.04
N ARG A 97 -24.63 -10.74 -1.28
CA ARG A 97 -25.07 -11.75 -0.29
C ARG A 97 -24.27 -11.64 1.03
N ALA A 98 -23.08 -11.05 1.00
CA ALA A 98 -22.20 -10.81 2.14
C ALA A 98 -22.35 -9.40 2.77
N ASN A 99 -22.76 -8.38 2.00
CA ASN A 99 -22.91 -7.00 2.50
C ASN A 99 -24.28 -6.42 2.07
N PRO A 100 -25.25 -6.28 3.00
CA PRO A 100 -26.53 -5.64 2.74
C PRO A 100 -26.36 -4.14 2.47
N LEU A 101 -27.37 -3.49 1.84
CA LEU A 101 -27.27 -2.09 1.43
C LEU A 101 -27.01 -1.16 2.62
N SER A 102 -25.76 -0.71 2.76
CA SER A 102 -25.37 0.17 3.86
C SER A 102 -24.77 1.46 3.30
N PRO A 103 -25.19 2.63 3.80
CA PRO A 103 -24.61 3.89 3.39
C PRO A 103 -23.18 4.02 3.92
N GLY A 104 -22.26 4.40 3.04
CA GLY A 104 -20.90 4.72 3.44
C GLY A 104 -20.83 6.02 4.25
N LEU A 105 -19.85 6.12 5.13
CA LEU A 105 -19.51 7.37 5.82
C LEU A 105 -18.37 8.09 5.10
N SER A 106 -18.38 9.42 5.21
CA SER A 106 -17.25 10.26 4.78
C SER A 106 -17.11 11.44 5.73
N PHE A 107 -15.91 12.00 5.79
CA PHE A 107 -15.61 13.14 6.64
C PHE A 107 -15.06 14.33 5.84
N ARG A 108 -15.13 15.51 6.47
CA ARG A 108 -14.49 16.75 6.03
C ARG A 108 -13.74 17.36 7.22
N PRO A 109 -12.60 18.03 7.00
CA PRO A 109 -11.95 18.30 5.71
C PRO A 109 -11.30 17.06 5.10
N GLN A 110 -11.14 17.04 3.79
CA GLN A 110 -10.37 15.98 3.11
C GLN A 110 -8.92 16.43 2.95
N PRO A 111 -7.91 15.62 3.33
CA PRO A 111 -6.52 15.99 3.15
C PRO A 111 -6.15 16.02 1.65
N GLU A 112 -5.17 16.83 1.31
CA GLU A 112 -4.63 16.89 -0.05
C GLU A 112 -3.98 15.56 -0.45
N PHE A 113 -4.01 15.26 -1.74
CA PHE A 113 -3.45 14.01 -2.26
C PHE A 113 -1.93 14.02 -2.09
N ASN A 114 -1.42 13.24 -1.13
CA ASN A 114 0.00 12.98 -0.98
C ASN A 114 0.31 11.52 -1.41
N PRO A 115 1.12 11.29 -2.45
CA PRO A 115 1.43 9.95 -2.93
C PRO A 115 2.22 9.08 -1.92
N LYS A 116 2.78 9.69 -0.85
CA LYS A 116 3.53 8.99 0.21
C LYS A 116 2.69 8.66 1.45
N GLU A 117 1.46 9.15 1.54
CA GLU A 117 0.61 8.99 2.74
C GLU A 117 -0.79 8.48 2.37
N THR A 118 -1.44 7.81 3.33
CA THR A 118 -2.84 7.38 3.17
C THR A 118 -3.78 8.59 3.17
N HIS A 119 -4.80 8.62 2.30
CA HIS A 119 -5.78 9.72 2.10
C HIS A 119 -6.67 10.09 3.31
N THR A 120 -6.33 9.63 4.51
CA THR A 120 -7.10 9.86 5.75
C THR A 120 -6.29 10.53 6.86
N VAL A 121 -5.01 10.87 6.62
CA VAL A 121 -4.14 11.51 7.60
C VAL A 121 -4.27 13.03 7.54
N ILE A 122 -4.52 13.64 8.69
CA ILE A 122 -4.63 15.08 8.89
C ILE A 122 -3.56 15.49 9.90
N ARG A 123 -2.62 16.30 9.44
CA ARG A 123 -1.51 16.84 10.24
C ARG A 123 -1.73 18.32 10.41
N PHE A 124 -1.69 18.82 11.63
CA PHE A 124 -1.74 20.25 11.89
C PHE A 124 -0.88 20.59 13.12
N THR A 125 -0.33 21.80 13.11
CA THR A 125 0.49 22.34 14.19
C THR A 125 -0.34 23.26 15.07
N VAL A 126 -0.17 23.11 16.38
CA VAL A 126 -0.77 23.95 17.42
C VAL A 126 0.37 24.77 18.01
N ASN A 127 0.26 26.09 17.91
CA ASN A 127 1.19 27.14 18.35
C ASN A 127 2.05 27.79 17.25
N GLU A 128 1.90 29.12 17.16
CA GLU A 128 2.69 30.03 16.34
C GLU A 128 3.97 30.40 17.12
N ILE A 129 5.16 30.06 16.64
CA ILE A 129 6.37 30.75 17.14
C ILE A 129 6.64 31.94 16.23
N VAL A 130 6.54 33.14 16.81
CA VAL A 130 7.18 34.36 16.30
C VAL A 130 8.70 34.19 16.45
N ASN A 131 9.30 33.33 15.65
CA ASN A 131 10.74 33.18 15.60
C ASN A 131 11.31 34.30 14.72
N ARG A 132 12.15 35.14 15.33
CA ARG A 132 12.95 36.21 14.70
C ARG A 132 13.32 35.86 13.25
N GLY A 133 12.57 36.43 12.29
CA GLY A 133 12.96 36.49 10.88
C GLY A 133 12.66 35.29 9.98
N LYS A 134 12.09 34.18 10.46
CA LYS A 134 11.55 33.13 9.58
C LYS A 134 10.10 32.84 9.95
N ARG A 135 9.17 33.35 9.14
CA ARG A 135 7.76 32.96 9.16
C ARG A 135 7.69 31.44 9.03
N SER A 136 7.34 30.74 10.11
CA SER A 136 6.61 29.48 9.97
C SER A 136 5.27 29.90 9.40
N THR A 137 5.01 29.55 8.15
CA THR A 137 3.79 29.95 7.46
C THR A 137 2.58 29.29 8.14
N ASN A 138 1.47 30.02 8.24
CA ASN A 138 0.17 29.53 8.71
C ASN A 138 -0.43 28.42 7.81
N GLU A 139 0.36 27.79 6.95
CA GLU A 139 -0.07 26.99 5.80
C GLU A 139 -0.50 25.55 6.16
N ASP A 140 -0.18 25.04 7.36
CA ASP A 140 -0.44 23.63 7.71
C ASP A 140 -1.93 23.27 7.87
N TYR A 141 -2.76 24.19 8.41
CA TYR A 141 -4.19 23.93 8.61
C TYR A 141 -5.13 24.82 7.78
N GLU A 142 -4.59 25.86 7.12
CA GLU A 142 -5.37 26.75 6.25
C GLU A 142 -6.02 25.99 5.09
N SER A 143 -5.36 24.97 4.53
CA SER A 143 -5.95 24.13 3.48
C SER A 143 -7.21 23.39 3.98
N TYR A 144 -7.20 22.90 5.23
CA TYR A 144 -8.34 22.24 5.83
C TYR A 144 -9.51 23.21 6.10
N VAL A 145 -9.21 24.40 6.63
CA VAL A 145 -10.21 25.46 6.85
C VAL A 145 -10.85 25.88 5.53
N LYS A 146 -10.04 26.10 4.49
CA LYS A 146 -10.51 26.43 3.15
C LYS A 146 -11.38 25.32 2.54
N ASN A 147 -11.01 24.05 2.74
CA ASN A 147 -11.80 22.90 2.28
C ASN A 147 -13.20 22.87 2.93
N LEU A 148 -13.27 23.18 4.22
CA LEU A 148 -14.52 23.27 4.97
C LEU A 148 -15.37 24.45 4.50
N ASP A 149 -14.76 25.64 4.34
CA ASP A 149 -15.45 26.83 3.85
C ASP A 149 -16.00 26.63 2.43
N GLU A 150 -15.22 26.06 1.50
CA GLU A 150 -15.68 25.76 0.15
C GLU A 150 -16.87 24.80 0.15
N PHE A 151 -16.79 23.75 0.98
CA PHE A 151 -17.86 22.78 1.14
C PHE A 151 -19.14 23.42 1.71
N LEU A 152 -19.02 24.21 2.79
CA LEU A 152 -20.16 24.85 3.44
C LEU A 152 -20.78 25.95 2.57
N ASN A 153 -19.98 26.73 1.83
CA ASN A 153 -20.48 27.72 0.88
C ASN A 153 -21.32 27.08 -0.23
N LEU A 154 -20.84 25.96 -0.78
CA LEU A 154 -21.62 25.18 -1.74
C LEU A 154 -22.89 24.61 -1.09
N TYR A 155 -22.80 24.16 0.15
CA TYR A 155 -23.94 23.60 0.89
C TYR A 155 -25.04 24.65 1.17
N TYR A 156 -24.67 25.85 1.61
CA TYR A 156 -25.61 26.93 1.93
C TYR A 156 -26.15 27.64 0.69
N SER A 157 -25.36 27.80 -0.37
CA SER A 157 -25.85 28.40 -1.64
C SER A 157 -26.97 27.60 -2.30
N LEU A 158 -27.11 26.33 -1.93
CA LEU A 158 -28.13 25.39 -2.38
C LEU A 158 -29.39 25.41 -1.50
N SER A 159 -29.41 26.19 -0.42
CA SER A 159 -30.43 26.20 0.63
C SER A 159 -31.23 27.50 0.67
N THR A 160 -32.57 27.40 0.72
CA THR A 160 -33.48 28.52 1.07
C THR A 160 -34.04 28.39 2.50
N SER A 161 -33.66 27.35 3.24
CA SER A 161 -34.11 27.10 4.62
C SER A 161 -32.89 27.08 5.53
N THR A 162 -32.64 28.21 6.20
CA THR A 162 -31.57 28.38 7.18
C THR A 162 -32.15 28.28 8.59
N ASN A 163 -32.30 27.07 9.11
CA ASN A 163 -32.55 26.85 10.54
C ASN A 163 -31.46 25.97 11.16
N PHE A 164 -30.20 26.19 10.77
CA PHE A 164 -29.05 25.73 11.56
C PHE A 164 -28.31 26.97 12.02
N THR A 165 -28.55 27.39 13.26
CA THR A 165 -27.97 28.60 13.81
C THR A 165 -26.51 28.35 14.18
N ILE A 166 -25.64 29.31 13.86
CA ILE A 166 -24.18 29.26 14.15
C ILE A 166 -23.91 28.99 15.65
N ASN A 167 -24.84 29.34 16.53
CA ASN A 167 -24.75 29.16 17.97
C ASN A 167 -24.84 27.70 18.43
N ASP A 168 -25.33 26.78 17.61
CA ASP A 168 -25.50 25.37 17.98
C ASP A 168 -24.25 24.52 17.75
N VAL A 169 -23.18 25.13 17.22
CA VAL A 169 -22.03 24.44 16.60
C VAL A 169 -20.73 24.62 17.39
N GLY A 170 -20.78 25.28 18.55
CA GLY A 170 -19.61 25.50 19.42
C GLY A 170 -18.47 26.20 18.68
N ASP A 171 -17.26 25.64 18.75
CA ASP A 171 -16.07 26.18 18.07
C ASP A 171 -15.94 25.75 16.60
N CYS A 172 -16.89 24.95 16.08
CA CYS A 172 -16.82 24.38 14.73
C CYS A 172 -17.38 25.32 13.64
N HIS A 173 -17.00 26.60 13.68
CA HIS A 173 -17.39 27.60 12.69
C HIS A 173 -16.17 28.36 12.12
N SER A 174 -16.39 29.08 11.02
CA SER A 174 -15.31 29.72 10.25
C SER A 174 -14.50 30.75 11.05
N GLU A 175 -15.15 31.57 11.90
CA GLU A 175 -14.46 32.60 12.70
C GLU A 175 -13.43 32.00 13.68
N LYS A 176 -13.71 30.81 14.24
CA LYS A 176 -12.78 30.06 15.10
C LYS A 176 -11.91 29.06 14.34
N GLN A 177 -11.86 29.17 13.00
CA GLN A 177 -11.09 28.27 12.13
C GLN A 177 -11.39 26.79 12.43
N TYR A 178 -12.65 26.46 12.72
CA TYR A 178 -13.12 25.11 13.06
C TYR A 178 -12.30 24.43 14.19
N GLY A 179 -11.81 25.21 15.15
CA GLY A 179 -11.08 24.74 16.32
C GLY A 179 -9.62 24.29 16.07
N PHE A 180 -9.14 24.30 14.81
CA PHE A 180 -7.76 23.93 14.47
C PHE A 180 -6.72 24.83 15.16
N LYS A 181 -7.02 26.13 15.28
CA LYS A 181 -6.13 27.11 15.92
C LYS A 181 -5.82 26.79 17.39
N HIS A 182 -6.79 26.23 18.10
CA HIS A 182 -6.69 25.94 19.54
C HIS A 182 -6.31 24.50 19.85
N GLY A 183 -5.96 23.70 18.82
CA GLY A 183 -5.67 22.28 19.00
C GLY A 183 -6.91 21.41 19.22
N GLN A 184 -8.10 21.94 18.96
CA GLN A 184 -9.38 21.28 19.15
C GLN A 184 -10.13 21.13 17.81
N PRO A 185 -9.60 20.34 16.86
CA PRO A 185 -10.09 20.30 15.50
C PRO A 185 -11.53 19.75 15.44
N CYS A 186 -12.32 20.36 14.57
CA CYS A 186 -13.66 19.91 14.24
C CYS A 186 -13.69 19.18 12.90
N PHE A 187 -14.34 18.02 12.89
CA PHE A 187 -14.58 17.23 11.69
C PHE A 187 -16.08 17.15 11.42
N LEU A 188 -16.46 17.27 10.15
CA LEU A 188 -17.83 17.11 9.71
C LEU A 188 -18.00 15.71 9.14
N ILE A 189 -18.78 14.88 9.82
CA ILE A 189 -19.14 13.53 9.39
C ILE A 189 -20.44 13.60 8.59
N LYS A 190 -20.43 13.06 7.37
CA LYS A 190 -21.58 13.03 6.48
C LYS A 190 -21.85 11.63 5.95
N MET A 191 -23.12 11.32 5.72
CA MET A 191 -23.54 10.04 5.18
C MET A 191 -23.68 10.08 3.65
N ASN A 192 -23.26 9.01 2.97
CA ASN A 192 -23.38 8.93 1.51
C ASN A 192 -24.84 8.78 1.07
N LYS A 193 -25.20 9.50 0.00
CA LYS A 193 -26.55 9.47 -0.57
C LYS A 193 -26.84 8.13 -1.25
N ILE A 194 -27.86 7.41 -0.78
CA ILE A 194 -28.40 6.23 -1.45
C ILE A 194 -29.86 6.47 -1.78
N ILE A 195 -30.24 6.29 -3.04
CA ILE A 195 -31.62 6.50 -3.51
C ILE A 195 -32.53 5.46 -2.85
N GLY A 196 -33.63 5.94 -2.22
CA GLY A 196 -34.63 5.09 -1.59
C GLY A 196 -34.19 4.42 -0.27
N PHE A 197 -33.06 4.83 0.32
CA PHE A 197 -32.62 4.34 1.62
C PHE A 197 -33.40 5.02 2.76
N ILE A 198 -33.94 4.22 3.67
CA ILE A 198 -34.66 4.67 4.87
C ILE A 198 -34.02 3.97 6.08
N PRO A 199 -33.44 4.71 7.04
CA PRO A 199 -32.76 4.11 8.19
C PRO A 199 -33.76 3.59 9.23
N GLU A 200 -33.49 2.40 9.77
CA GLU A 200 -34.28 1.78 10.84
C GLU A 200 -33.67 2.07 12.22
N ILE A 201 -34.43 2.77 13.06
CA ILE A 201 -34.01 3.27 14.37
C ILE A 201 -34.40 2.28 15.49
N GLY A 202 -33.64 2.26 16.58
CA GLY A 202 -34.04 1.62 17.84
C GLY A 202 -33.59 0.17 18.03
N ARG A 203 -32.91 -0.43 17.04
CA ARG A 203 -32.20 -1.72 17.20
C ARG A 203 -30.86 -1.66 16.47
N THR A 204 -29.84 -2.29 17.03
CA THR A 204 -28.53 -2.43 16.40
C THR A 204 -28.28 -3.89 16.05
N ASN A 205 -27.58 -4.16 14.94
CA ASN A 205 -27.18 -5.51 14.52
C ASN A 205 -25.98 -6.07 15.31
N LEU A 206 -25.60 -5.45 16.42
CA LEU A 206 -24.43 -5.79 17.23
C LEU A 206 -24.82 -6.63 18.44
N ASP A 207 -23.95 -7.56 18.81
CA ASP A 207 -24.07 -8.35 20.04
C ASP A 207 -24.12 -7.44 21.27
N ARG A 208 -24.85 -7.86 22.31
CA ARG A 208 -25.11 -7.07 23.53
C ARG A 208 -23.85 -6.55 24.24
N GLU A 209 -22.72 -7.21 24.05
CA GLU A 209 -21.42 -6.86 24.66
C GLU A 209 -20.73 -5.69 23.94
N HIS A 210 -21.04 -5.44 22.67
CA HIS A 210 -20.46 -4.38 21.83
C HIS A 210 -21.46 -3.23 21.55
N GLN A 211 -22.60 -3.22 22.25
CA GLN A 211 -23.64 -2.22 22.02
C GLN A 211 -23.23 -0.87 22.62
N PRO A 212 -23.18 0.22 21.82
CA PRO A 212 -22.82 1.53 22.32
C PRO A 212 -23.92 2.09 23.23
N ALA A 213 -23.56 2.97 24.16
CA ALA A 213 -24.51 3.58 25.10
C ALA A 213 -25.62 4.45 24.46
N CYS A 214 -25.58 4.68 23.14
CA CYS A 214 -26.45 5.61 22.43
C CYS A 214 -27.46 4.96 21.47
N THR A 215 -27.98 3.78 21.82
CA THR A 215 -28.96 3.05 21.00
C THR A 215 -30.42 3.46 21.18
N ASN A 216 -30.75 4.30 22.16
CA ASN A 216 -32.12 4.67 22.53
C ASN A 216 -32.50 6.11 22.11
N ILE A 217 -32.01 6.56 20.95
CA ILE A 217 -32.23 7.93 20.45
C ILE A 217 -33.23 7.88 19.28
N PRO A 218 -34.18 8.83 19.16
CA PRO A 218 -35.17 8.86 18.07
C PRO A 218 -34.58 9.21 16.69
N ASN A 219 -33.26 9.30 16.58
CA ASN A 219 -32.49 9.67 15.39
C ASN A 219 -31.33 8.70 15.20
N ILE A 220 -30.66 8.78 14.05
CA ILE A 220 -29.55 7.88 13.72
C ILE A 220 -28.31 8.30 14.52
N PRO A 221 -27.80 7.45 15.45
CA PRO A 221 -26.64 7.80 16.27
C PRO A 221 -25.32 7.63 15.50
N VAL A 222 -24.40 8.58 15.70
CA VAL A 222 -23.02 8.58 15.22
C VAL A 222 -22.09 8.65 16.43
N ARG A 223 -21.12 7.74 16.51
CA ARG A 223 -20.13 7.71 17.60
C ARG A 223 -18.73 7.48 17.04
N CYS A 224 -17.78 8.26 17.52
CA CYS A 224 -16.37 8.12 17.24
C CYS A 224 -15.62 7.56 18.45
N GLN A 225 -14.61 6.73 18.22
CA GLN A 225 -13.74 6.18 19.25
C GLN A 225 -12.36 5.84 18.68
N GLY A 226 -11.36 5.64 19.53
CA GLY A 226 -10.05 5.17 19.07
C GLY A 226 -10.11 3.73 18.54
N GLU A 227 -9.42 3.47 17.43
CA GLU A 227 -9.34 2.14 16.80
C GLU A 227 -8.68 1.13 17.76
N LYS A 228 -7.54 1.52 18.34
CA LYS A 228 -6.79 0.73 19.33
C LYS A 228 -7.07 1.19 20.75
N GLU A 229 -6.83 0.31 21.73
CA GLU A 229 -6.95 0.67 23.16
C GLU A 229 -5.96 1.78 23.57
N SER A 230 -4.76 1.79 22.97
CA SER A 230 -3.78 2.90 23.10
C SER A 230 -4.37 4.24 22.67
N ASP A 231 -5.13 4.22 21.58
CA ASP A 231 -5.69 5.41 20.96
C ASP A 231 -6.89 5.89 21.77
N ARG A 232 -7.71 4.97 22.30
CA ARG A 232 -8.82 5.28 23.22
C ARG A 232 -8.38 5.99 24.50
N LYS A 233 -7.20 5.64 25.03
CA LYS A 233 -6.65 6.30 26.23
C LYS A 233 -6.08 7.68 25.94
N LYS A 234 -5.59 7.90 24.71
CA LYS A 234 -5.01 9.17 24.24
C LYS A 234 -6.04 10.11 23.60
N LEU A 235 -7.20 9.57 23.25
CA LEU A 235 -8.36 10.28 22.76
C LEU A 235 -9.16 10.77 23.97
N GLY A 236 -9.13 12.08 24.22
CA GLY A 236 -9.91 12.67 25.28
C GLY A 236 -11.39 12.87 24.91
N ASN A 237 -12.01 13.86 25.54
CA ASN A 237 -13.45 14.10 25.40
C ASN A 237 -13.81 14.54 23.97
N ILE A 238 -14.91 13.98 23.46
CA ILE A 238 -15.46 14.23 22.12
C ILE A 238 -16.80 14.93 22.30
N MET A 239 -16.99 16.06 21.62
CA MET A 239 -18.26 16.79 21.59
C MET A 239 -18.89 16.65 20.21
N TYR A 240 -20.18 16.34 20.17
CA TYR A 240 -20.97 16.23 18.95
C TYR A 240 -21.95 17.38 18.85
N TYR A 241 -22.05 17.98 17.66
CA TYR A 241 -23.06 19.01 17.36
C TYR A 241 -23.93 18.57 16.18
N SER A 242 -25.25 18.58 16.40
CA SER A 242 -26.28 18.15 15.46
C SER A 242 -27.49 19.06 15.51
N GLU A 243 -28.41 18.92 14.55
CA GLU A 243 -29.70 19.65 14.55
C GLU A 243 -30.56 19.39 15.79
N SER A 244 -30.36 18.25 16.45
CA SER A 244 -31.05 17.88 17.69
C SER A 244 -30.38 18.44 18.96
N GLY A 245 -29.27 19.18 18.82
CA GLY A 245 -28.50 19.76 19.91
C GLY A 245 -27.07 19.22 20.04
N SER A 246 -26.38 19.66 21.09
CA SER A 246 -25.03 19.21 21.46
C SER A 246 -25.06 18.05 22.47
N SER A 247 -24.16 17.09 22.31
CA SER A 247 -24.02 15.95 23.22
C SER A 247 -22.56 15.52 23.30
N ASP A 248 -22.12 15.09 24.48
CA ASP A 248 -20.82 14.45 24.73
C ASP A 248 -20.85 12.93 24.50
N LEU A 249 -22.04 12.34 24.33
CA LEU A 249 -22.21 10.90 24.22
C LEU A 249 -22.15 10.43 22.76
N CYS A 250 -23.06 10.91 21.91
CA CYS A 250 -23.15 10.59 20.48
C CYS A 250 -23.80 11.73 19.70
N GLY A 251 -23.40 11.89 18.44
CA GLY A 251 -24.06 12.78 17.50
C GLY A 251 -25.28 12.14 16.86
N THR A 252 -26.20 12.94 16.32
CA THR A 252 -27.45 12.42 15.75
C THR A 252 -27.71 12.96 14.35
N ILE A 253 -28.15 12.10 13.45
CA ILE A 253 -28.60 12.45 12.10
C ILE A 253 -30.13 12.31 12.05
N ASP A 254 -30.80 13.42 11.75
CA ASP A 254 -32.25 13.53 11.78
C ASP A 254 -32.89 12.75 10.62
N VAL A 255 -33.80 11.82 10.92
CA VAL A 255 -34.37 10.89 9.92
C VAL A 255 -35.24 11.58 8.89
N LYS A 256 -35.71 12.80 9.17
CA LYS A 256 -36.46 13.66 8.24
C LYS A 256 -35.74 13.90 6.89
N HIS A 257 -34.42 13.75 6.87
CA HIS A 257 -33.61 13.87 5.66
C HIS A 257 -33.66 12.62 4.77
N PHE A 258 -34.37 11.55 5.12
CA PHE A 258 -34.47 10.33 4.33
C PHE A 258 -35.93 10.08 3.90
N PRO A 259 -36.17 9.51 2.71
CA PRO A 259 -35.20 8.99 1.74
C PRO A 259 -34.67 10.03 0.74
N TYR A 260 -33.50 9.76 0.17
CA TYR A 260 -33.00 10.52 -0.98
C TYR A 260 -33.71 10.06 -2.26
N ASN A 261 -34.38 10.98 -2.95
CA ASN A 261 -35.19 10.68 -4.15
C ASN A 261 -34.47 10.94 -5.48
N GLY A 262 -33.13 11.05 -5.48
CA GLY A 262 -32.35 11.34 -6.68
C GLY A 262 -32.38 12.81 -7.10
N LYS A 263 -31.73 13.17 -8.22
CA LYS A 263 -31.66 14.56 -8.74
C LYS A 263 -32.80 14.88 -9.72
N VAL A 264 -34.00 14.31 -9.49
CA VAL A 264 -35.10 14.30 -10.48
C VAL A 264 -35.77 15.66 -10.62
N ASN A 265 -36.06 16.32 -9.50
CA ASN A 265 -36.71 17.63 -9.48
C ASN A 265 -35.68 18.68 -9.10
N ARG A 266 -35.29 19.53 -10.05
CA ARG A 266 -34.31 20.61 -9.84
C ARG A 266 -34.76 21.66 -8.81
N LYS A 267 -36.03 21.62 -8.36
CA LYS A 267 -36.65 22.56 -7.42
C LYS A 267 -36.42 22.20 -5.94
N ASP A 268 -36.25 20.92 -5.62
CA ASP A 268 -36.05 20.47 -4.24
C ASP A 268 -34.59 20.03 -4.06
N VAL A 269 -33.76 20.94 -3.55
CA VAL A 269 -32.34 20.67 -3.37
C VAL A 269 -32.13 19.86 -2.09
N TYR A 270 -31.91 18.56 -2.27
CA TYR A 270 -31.66 17.64 -1.16
C TYR A 270 -30.35 17.97 -0.42
N GLN A 271 -30.49 18.26 0.87
CA GLN A 271 -29.41 18.50 1.81
C GLN A 271 -28.90 17.18 2.43
N VAL A 272 -27.57 16.98 2.40
CA VAL A 272 -26.96 15.81 3.07
C VAL A 272 -26.87 16.14 4.55
N PRO A 273 -27.53 15.38 5.43
CA PRO A 273 -27.39 15.64 6.84
C PRO A 273 -25.97 15.30 7.29
N TYR A 274 -25.43 16.12 8.17
CA TYR A 274 -24.09 16.00 8.70
C TYR A 274 -24.10 16.22 10.22
N VAL A 275 -23.00 15.80 10.86
CA VAL A 275 -22.76 15.97 12.28
C VAL A 275 -21.35 16.51 12.46
N TRP A 276 -21.20 17.50 13.32
CA TRP A 276 -19.89 17.97 13.74
C TRP A 276 -19.38 17.13 14.90
N VAL A 277 -18.09 16.82 14.85
CA VAL A 277 -17.35 16.09 15.87
C VAL A 277 -16.14 16.93 16.23
N GLN A 278 -16.13 17.49 17.43
CA GLN A 278 -15.02 18.26 17.98
C GLN A 278 -14.26 17.40 18.98
N PHE A 279 -12.95 17.36 18.82
CA PHE A 279 -12.06 16.69 19.76
C PHE A 279 -11.46 17.74 20.70
N VAL A 280 -11.84 17.72 21.98
CA VAL A 280 -11.48 18.78 22.94
C VAL A 280 -10.10 18.55 23.56
N ASN A 281 -9.79 17.28 23.87
CA ASN A 281 -8.53 16.90 24.54
C ASN A 281 -7.77 15.87 23.66
N LEU A 282 -7.07 16.34 22.63
CA LEU A 282 -6.18 15.50 21.83
C LEU A 282 -4.76 15.50 22.39
N THR A 283 -4.15 14.33 22.47
CA THR A 283 -2.73 14.20 22.84
C THR A 283 -1.83 14.58 21.65
N ALA A 284 -0.98 15.58 21.82
CA ALA A 284 -0.05 16.05 20.79
C ALA A 284 1.13 15.07 20.52
N ASN A 285 1.78 15.25 19.37
CA ASN A 285 2.95 14.53 18.87
C ASN A 285 2.78 13.02 18.70
N VAL A 286 1.53 12.55 18.54
CA VAL A 286 1.19 11.14 18.34
C VAL A 286 0.19 10.99 17.18
N LEU A 287 0.35 9.94 16.38
CA LEU A 287 -0.64 9.53 15.38
C LEU A 287 -1.80 8.81 16.06
N LEU A 288 -2.97 9.43 16.08
CA LEU A 288 -4.21 8.87 16.60
C LEU A 288 -5.08 8.37 15.45
N THR A 289 -5.53 7.12 15.53
CA THR A 289 -6.51 6.56 14.57
C THR A 289 -7.89 6.50 15.21
N ILE A 290 -8.82 7.25 14.65
CA ILE A 290 -10.17 7.44 15.18
C ILE A 290 -11.17 6.81 14.21
N GLU A 291 -11.92 5.83 14.68
CA GLU A 291 -13.02 5.20 13.93
C GLU A 291 -14.35 5.87 14.29
N CYS A 292 -15.05 6.41 13.29
CA CYS A 292 -16.39 6.97 13.44
C CYS A 292 -17.42 6.05 12.79
N ARG A 293 -18.45 5.65 13.56
CA ARG A 293 -19.47 4.68 13.16
C ARG A 293 -20.87 5.23 13.28
N VAL A 294 -21.74 4.82 12.35
CA VAL A 294 -23.19 5.01 12.44
C VAL A 294 -23.84 3.70 12.87
N TYR A 295 -24.84 3.78 13.76
CA TYR A 295 -25.58 2.60 14.20
C TYR A 295 -27.03 2.64 13.72
N GLY A 296 -27.54 1.49 13.28
CA GLY A 296 -28.93 1.30 12.87
C GLY A 296 -29.23 -0.19 12.59
N ALA A 297 -30.51 -0.55 12.51
CA ALA A 297 -30.92 -1.95 12.33
C ALA A 297 -30.72 -2.45 10.89
N ASN A 298 -30.63 -1.52 9.93
CA ASN A 298 -30.38 -1.82 8.53
C ASN A 298 -29.08 -1.18 8.02
N ILE A 299 -28.15 -0.92 8.94
CA ILE A 299 -26.81 -0.42 8.67
C ILE A 299 -25.84 -1.51 9.11
N PHE A 300 -25.11 -2.07 8.16
CA PHE A 300 -24.19 -3.18 8.37
C PHE A 300 -22.76 -2.73 8.17
N TYR A 301 -21.87 -3.40 8.90
CA TYR A 301 -20.45 -3.12 8.94
C TYR A 301 -19.70 -4.38 8.50
N ASP A 302 -18.69 -4.21 7.65
CA ASP A 302 -17.80 -5.27 7.21
C ASP A 302 -16.38 -4.73 7.04
N LYS A 303 -15.44 -5.20 7.88
CA LYS A 303 -14.01 -4.86 7.83
C LYS A 303 -13.31 -5.38 6.56
N ILE A 304 -13.85 -6.42 5.94
CA ILE A 304 -13.22 -7.17 4.85
C ILE A 304 -13.57 -6.55 3.48
N ALA A 305 -14.75 -5.94 3.34
CA ALA A 305 -15.25 -5.49 2.04
C ALA A 305 -14.71 -4.14 1.52
N GLN A 306 -14.09 -3.29 2.34
CA GLN A 306 -13.42 -1.99 2.03
C GLN A 306 -14.14 -1.00 1.06
N ARG A 307 -15.36 -1.26 0.57
CA ARG A 307 -15.95 -0.53 -0.58
C ARG A 307 -17.23 0.25 -0.30
N ALA A 308 -17.77 0.17 0.90
CA ALA A 308 -18.77 1.09 1.45
C ALA A 308 -19.03 0.65 2.90
N SER A 309 -18.17 1.03 3.83
CA SER A 309 -18.40 0.76 5.25
C SER A 309 -19.19 1.92 5.86
N SER A 310 -20.14 1.64 6.75
CA SER A 310 -20.81 2.63 7.62
C SER A 310 -19.86 3.17 8.71
N GLU A 311 -18.56 3.18 8.41
CA GLU A 311 -17.42 3.48 9.24
C GLU A 311 -16.46 4.32 8.41
N THR A 312 -15.85 5.32 9.05
CA THR A 312 -14.76 6.09 8.46
C THR A 312 -13.65 6.26 9.48
N ASP A 313 -12.42 6.06 9.04
CA ASP A 313 -11.23 6.27 9.86
C ASP A 313 -10.65 7.65 9.58
N VAL A 314 -10.43 8.41 10.65
CA VAL A 314 -9.76 9.70 10.62
C VAL A 314 -8.45 9.52 11.39
N LYS A 315 -7.32 9.77 10.72
CA LYS A 315 -5.99 9.73 11.34
C LYS A 315 -5.55 11.16 11.61
N VAL A 316 -5.28 11.49 12.87
CA VAL A 316 -4.93 12.85 13.28
C VAL A 316 -3.55 12.86 13.94
N VAL A 317 -2.72 13.82 13.55
CA VAL A 317 -1.44 14.11 14.21
C VAL A 317 -1.42 15.59 14.61
N PRO A 318 -1.78 15.92 15.87
CA PRO A 318 -1.59 17.27 16.39
C PRO A 318 -0.12 17.43 16.76
N ASN A 319 0.59 18.39 16.17
CA ASN A 319 1.96 18.71 16.55
C ASN A 319 1.96 19.89 17.51
N GLU A 320 2.55 19.75 18.69
CA GLU A 320 2.74 20.87 19.63
C GLU A 320 4.22 21.27 19.61
N ILE A 321 4.51 22.54 19.29
CA ILE A 321 5.88 23.04 19.38
C ILE A 321 6.16 23.40 20.84
N LEU A 322 6.75 22.46 21.57
CA LEU A 322 7.32 22.71 22.89
C LEU A 322 8.36 23.84 22.80
N THR A 323 8.37 24.74 23.79
CA THR A 323 9.41 25.76 23.95
C THR A 323 10.73 25.05 24.22
N VAL A 324 11.49 24.92 23.15
CA VAL A 324 12.81 24.35 23.14
C VAL A 324 13.76 25.35 23.77
N GLU A 325 14.23 25.05 24.97
CA GLU A 325 15.58 25.48 25.38
C GLU A 325 16.24 24.48 26.36
N GLU A 326 15.50 23.59 27.03
CA GLU A 326 16.12 22.55 27.90
C GLU A 326 16.13 21.13 27.31
N GLU A 327 15.19 20.78 26.41
CA GLU A 327 15.10 19.39 25.88
C GLU A 327 15.99 19.13 24.65
N LYS A 328 16.25 20.14 23.80
CA LYS A 328 17.12 19.95 22.62
C LYS A 328 18.59 19.76 22.96
N GLN A 329 19.04 20.23 24.12
CA GLN A 329 20.44 20.01 24.53
C GLN A 329 20.66 18.57 25.00
N ILE A 330 19.63 17.93 25.58
CA ILE A 330 19.67 16.52 26.02
C ILE A 330 19.42 15.57 24.82
N ILE A 331 18.47 15.89 23.94
CA ILE A 331 18.14 15.03 22.78
C ILE A 331 19.23 15.07 21.71
N ASN A 332 19.83 16.23 21.41
CA ASN A 332 20.95 16.28 20.47
C ASN A 332 22.20 15.57 21.03
N ASP A 333 22.48 15.67 22.33
CA ASP A 333 23.63 14.97 22.95
C ASP A 333 23.37 13.46 23.08
N PHE A 334 22.13 13.03 23.31
CA PHE A 334 21.73 11.61 23.31
C PHE A 334 21.79 10.99 21.90
N GLN A 335 21.28 11.71 20.91
CA GLN A 335 21.18 11.21 19.53
C GLN A 335 22.55 11.20 18.83
N ASP A 336 23.48 12.10 19.16
CA ASP A 336 24.84 12.07 18.63
C ASP A 336 25.70 10.92 19.23
N ARG A 337 25.50 10.56 20.51
CA ARG A 337 26.31 9.53 21.19
C ARG A 337 25.86 8.09 20.89
N CYS A 338 24.56 7.85 20.76
CA CYS A 338 24.04 6.53 20.38
C CYS A 338 23.98 6.28 18.87
N ALA A 339 24.16 7.30 18.02
CA ALA A 339 24.11 7.15 16.55
C ALA A 339 25.27 6.31 15.96
N SER A 340 26.45 6.35 16.59
CA SER A 340 27.63 5.60 16.11
C SER A 340 27.79 4.22 16.78
N THR A 341 27.03 3.95 17.85
CA THR A 341 27.15 2.72 18.62
C THR A 341 26.24 1.64 18.05
N LYS A 342 26.83 0.65 17.37
CA LYS A 342 26.10 -0.49 16.81
C LYS A 342 25.99 -1.61 17.84
N CYS A 343 24.81 -1.72 18.48
CA CYS A 343 24.51 -2.80 19.43
C CYS A 343 24.16 -4.12 18.74
N ARG A 344 24.23 -5.23 19.47
CA ARG A 344 23.85 -6.56 18.94
C ARG A 344 22.34 -6.71 18.90
N ASP A 345 21.85 -7.70 18.16
CA ASP A 345 20.42 -8.02 18.14
C ASP A 345 19.92 -8.30 19.57
N GLY A 346 18.79 -7.69 19.95
CA GLY A 346 18.23 -7.78 21.30
C GLY A 346 18.79 -6.78 22.31
N GLU A 347 19.73 -5.92 21.89
CA GLU A 347 20.26 -4.80 22.68
C GLU A 347 19.78 -3.45 22.12
N THR A 348 19.67 -2.47 23.01
CA THR A 348 19.36 -1.07 22.70
C THR A 348 20.39 -0.16 23.36
N CYS A 349 20.73 0.95 22.70
CA CYS A 349 21.70 1.90 23.23
C CYS A 349 21.05 2.75 24.33
N VAL A 350 21.65 2.74 25.52
CA VAL A 350 21.27 3.55 26.67
C VAL A 350 22.47 4.36 27.12
N LEU A 351 22.25 5.54 27.71
CA LEU A 351 23.32 6.30 28.34
C LEU A 351 23.49 5.85 29.79
N ASN A 352 24.74 5.62 30.19
CA ASN A 352 25.10 5.41 31.58
C ASN A 352 25.02 6.69 32.40
N LYS A 353 25.15 6.56 33.73
CA LYS A 353 25.15 7.70 34.68
C LYS A 353 26.22 8.75 34.38
N ASP A 354 27.30 8.34 33.72
CA ASP A 354 28.41 9.19 33.30
C ASP A 354 28.19 9.83 31.91
N GLY A 355 27.07 9.52 31.24
CA GLY A 355 26.72 10.05 29.92
C GLY A 355 27.35 9.29 28.74
N ASP A 356 27.95 8.13 28.98
CA ASP A 356 28.52 7.27 27.95
C ASP A 356 27.48 6.30 27.36
N ALA A 357 27.57 6.02 26.06
CA ALA A 357 26.70 5.09 25.36
C ALA A 357 27.06 3.63 25.69
N GLU A 358 26.11 2.87 26.24
CA GLU A 358 26.23 1.44 26.52
C GLU A 358 25.06 0.66 25.87
N CYS A 359 25.34 -0.53 25.36
CA CYS A 359 24.31 -1.44 24.86
C CYS A 359 23.69 -2.25 26.02
N ALA A 360 22.43 -1.98 26.35
CA ALA A 360 21.64 -2.72 27.34
C ALA A 360 20.63 -3.65 26.65
N CYS A 361 20.23 -4.74 27.30
CA CYS A 361 19.18 -5.61 26.74
C CYS A 361 17.86 -4.86 26.65
N VAL A 362 17.11 -5.11 25.57
CA VAL A 362 15.76 -4.57 25.39
C VAL A 362 14.91 -4.89 26.64
N ALA A 363 14.24 -3.88 27.19
CA ALA A 363 13.47 -4.04 28.43
C ALA A 363 12.11 -4.68 28.19
N GLN A 364 11.44 -4.31 27.09
CA GLN A 364 10.10 -4.78 26.75
C GLN A 364 9.96 -4.88 25.23
N CYS A 365 9.44 -6.00 24.76
CA CYS A 365 9.05 -6.20 23.37
C CYS A 365 7.54 -5.94 23.22
N GLU A 366 7.12 -5.49 22.03
CA GLU A 366 5.70 -5.36 21.72
C GLU A 366 5.10 -6.76 21.45
N ASP A 367 3.95 -7.05 22.04
CA ASP A 367 3.25 -8.31 21.78
C ASP A 367 2.61 -8.27 20.38
N PRO A 368 3.04 -9.12 19.43
CA PRO A 368 2.47 -9.11 18.10
C PRO A 368 1.04 -9.64 18.11
N LYS A 369 0.17 -9.00 17.35
CA LYS A 369 -1.25 -9.38 17.20
C LYS A 369 -1.48 -10.55 16.24
N ASP A 370 -0.46 -10.93 15.46
CA ASP A 370 -0.54 -11.91 14.39
C ASP A 370 0.40 -13.08 14.69
N GLU A 371 -0.12 -14.30 14.65
CA GLU A 371 0.67 -15.53 14.88
C GLU A 371 1.80 -15.70 13.85
N ARG A 372 1.70 -15.08 12.67
CA ARG A 372 2.75 -15.11 11.64
C ARG A 372 4.02 -14.35 12.01
N LEU A 373 3.94 -13.48 13.03
CA LEU A 373 5.09 -12.73 13.55
C LEU A 373 5.81 -13.47 14.69
N MET A 374 5.27 -14.61 15.13
CA MET A 374 5.98 -15.52 16.03
C MET A 374 7.24 -16.06 15.34
N VAL A 375 8.15 -16.63 16.13
CA VAL A 375 9.36 -17.27 15.58
C VAL A 375 9.51 -18.67 16.12
N CYS A 376 9.88 -19.60 15.25
CA CYS A 376 10.32 -20.93 15.61
C CYS A 376 11.84 -21.01 15.49
N THR A 377 12.49 -21.58 16.50
CA THR A 377 13.94 -21.77 16.51
C THR A 377 14.35 -23.18 16.09
N LYS A 378 15.65 -23.39 15.81
CA LYS A 378 16.18 -24.71 15.45
C LYS A 378 16.05 -25.74 16.59
N ALA A 379 16.05 -25.29 17.84
CA ALA A 379 15.73 -26.13 19.01
C ALA A 379 14.22 -26.45 19.16
N ASN A 380 13.39 -26.10 18.17
CA ASN A 380 11.94 -26.31 18.17
C ASN A 380 11.23 -25.56 19.31
N HIS A 381 11.68 -24.33 19.59
CA HIS A 381 11.07 -23.44 20.55
C HIS A 381 10.33 -22.29 19.85
N THR A 382 9.11 -22.01 20.29
CA THR A 382 8.34 -20.86 19.81
C THR A 382 8.52 -19.67 20.74
N TYR A 383 8.81 -18.50 20.17
CA TYR A 383 8.74 -17.20 20.82
C TYR A 383 7.66 -16.35 20.16
N THR A 384 7.12 -15.40 20.90
CA THR A 384 6.05 -14.50 20.43
C THR A 384 6.52 -13.58 19.32
N SER A 385 7.78 -13.15 19.32
CA SER A 385 8.39 -12.29 18.32
C SER A 385 9.89 -12.56 18.19
N ASP A 386 10.49 -12.08 17.10
CA ASP A 386 11.94 -12.03 16.93
C ASP A 386 12.61 -11.17 18.02
N CYS A 387 11.99 -10.06 18.44
CA CYS A 387 12.41 -9.23 19.56
C CYS A 387 12.55 -10.06 20.85
N GLU A 388 11.54 -10.85 21.21
CA GLU A 388 11.57 -11.67 22.43
C GLU A 388 12.69 -12.72 22.38
N PHE A 389 12.91 -13.34 21.21
CA PHE A 389 14.00 -14.29 21.02
C PHE A 389 15.37 -13.62 21.26
N PHE A 390 15.65 -12.50 20.62
CA PHE A 390 16.93 -11.80 20.78
C PHE A 390 17.09 -11.17 22.16
N GLN A 391 16.01 -10.69 22.78
CA GLN A 391 15.98 -10.25 24.16
C GLN A 391 16.40 -11.38 25.12
N MET A 392 15.85 -12.58 24.92
CA MET A 392 16.22 -13.78 25.68
C MET A 392 17.71 -14.13 25.49
N GLN A 393 18.22 -14.05 24.25
CA GLN A 393 19.66 -14.24 23.99
C GLN A 393 20.52 -13.22 24.74
N CYS A 394 20.10 -11.95 24.77
CA CYS A 394 20.82 -10.90 25.48
C CYS A 394 20.87 -11.16 26.99
N TRP A 395 19.72 -11.46 27.62
CA TRP A 395 19.65 -11.77 29.05
C TRP A 395 20.55 -12.95 29.42
N CYS A 396 20.50 -14.03 28.63
CA CYS A 396 21.30 -15.22 28.90
C CYS A 396 22.80 -15.01 28.66
N ARG A 397 23.19 -14.13 27.73
CA ARG A 397 24.61 -13.78 27.51
C ARG A 397 25.18 -12.94 28.65
N LYS A 398 24.36 -12.07 29.26
CA LYS A 398 24.73 -11.21 30.39
C LYS A 398 24.51 -11.88 31.77
N ASP A 399 24.10 -13.16 31.80
CA ASP A 399 23.74 -13.92 33.01
C ASP A 399 22.74 -13.17 33.91
N ASP A 400 21.78 -12.47 33.28
CA ASP A 400 20.68 -11.75 33.94
C ASP A 400 19.69 -12.76 34.55
N GLU A 401 19.14 -12.46 35.72
CA GLU A 401 18.16 -13.32 36.42
C GLU A 401 16.92 -13.64 35.57
N ARG A 402 16.59 -12.78 34.60
CA ARG A 402 15.48 -12.97 33.66
C ARG A 402 15.73 -14.02 32.58
N CYS A 403 16.96 -14.54 32.47
CA CYS A 403 17.26 -15.62 31.55
C CYS A 403 16.53 -16.91 31.97
N THR A 404 15.52 -17.30 31.19
CA THR A 404 14.79 -18.56 31.42
C THR A 404 15.39 -19.75 30.67
N ARG A 405 16.07 -19.52 29.55
CA ARG A 405 16.60 -20.59 28.66
C ARG A 405 18.03 -20.31 28.19
N LYS A 406 19.03 -20.88 28.88
CA LYS A 406 20.45 -20.70 28.53
C LYS A 406 20.83 -21.22 27.13
N GLU A 407 20.08 -22.20 26.62
CA GLU A 407 20.26 -22.76 25.27
C GLU A 407 20.00 -21.74 24.15
N ALA A 408 19.20 -20.70 24.42
CA ALA A 408 18.87 -19.66 23.44
C ALA A 408 20.12 -18.97 22.87
N VAL A 409 21.21 -18.87 23.65
CA VAL A 409 22.45 -18.18 23.25
C VAL A 409 23.11 -18.82 22.02
N ALA A 410 23.00 -20.14 21.85
CA ALA A 410 23.57 -20.88 20.72
C ALA A 410 22.51 -21.21 19.65
N ASP A 411 21.24 -20.89 19.89
CA ASP A 411 20.14 -21.17 19.00
C ASP A 411 19.99 -20.07 17.93
N SER A 412 19.23 -20.36 16.88
CA SER A 412 18.93 -19.41 15.80
C SER A 412 17.49 -19.59 15.33
N ILE A 413 16.90 -18.52 14.81
CA ILE A 413 15.56 -18.57 14.21
C ILE A 413 15.62 -19.46 12.97
N ASP A 414 14.74 -20.46 12.92
CA ASP A 414 14.57 -21.37 11.79
C ASP A 414 13.56 -20.82 10.78
N TYR A 415 12.40 -20.33 11.26
CA TYR A 415 11.40 -19.67 10.43
C TYR A 415 10.44 -18.78 11.24
N PHE A 416 9.74 -17.90 10.52
CA PHE A 416 8.67 -17.07 11.06
C PHE A 416 7.35 -17.87 11.12
N GLY A 417 6.71 -17.86 12.28
CA GLY A 417 5.53 -18.63 12.64
C GLY A 417 5.73 -19.48 13.89
N ARG A 418 4.65 -20.10 14.37
CA ARG A 418 4.71 -21.09 15.45
C ARG A 418 5.43 -22.35 14.99
N CYS A 419 6.17 -23.00 15.90
CA CYS A 419 6.78 -24.29 15.60
C CYS A 419 5.74 -25.35 15.23
N GLN A 420 5.93 -25.96 14.07
CA GLN A 420 5.12 -27.01 13.48
C GLN A 420 6.01 -28.03 12.76
N ASN A 421 5.45 -29.22 12.51
CA ASN A 421 6.13 -30.27 11.76
C ASN A 421 5.96 -30.02 10.26
N LEU A 422 7.03 -29.59 9.59
CA LEU A 422 7.03 -29.24 8.16
C LEU A 422 7.20 -30.46 7.22
N GLY A 423 7.43 -31.67 7.77
CA GLY A 423 7.76 -32.85 6.97
C GLY A 423 9.17 -32.80 6.37
N VAL A 424 9.62 -33.92 5.80
CA VAL A 424 10.92 -34.01 5.10
C VAL A 424 10.68 -33.70 3.62
N CYS A 425 11.56 -32.90 3.01
CA CYS A 425 11.52 -32.67 1.57
C CYS A 425 11.86 -33.96 0.83
N THR A 426 10.93 -34.47 0.02
CA THR A 426 11.16 -35.67 -0.79
C THR A 426 11.94 -35.34 -2.06
N ASP A 427 12.66 -36.31 -2.63
CA ASP A 427 13.43 -36.11 -3.86
C ASP A 427 12.56 -35.58 -5.02
N PHE A 428 11.32 -36.05 -5.11
CA PHE A 428 10.36 -35.57 -6.11
C PHE A 428 9.95 -34.11 -5.89
N GLU A 429 9.71 -33.70 -4.64
CA GLU A 429 9.39 -32.30 -4.33
C GLU A 429 10.58 -31.40 -4.63
N LEU A 430 11.79 -31.85 -4.31
CA LEU A 430 13.04 -31.14 -4.56
C LEU A 430 13.27 -30.93 -6.06
N GLU A 431 12.99 -31.94 -6.91
CA GLU A 431 13.12 -31.85 -8.37
C GLU A 431 12.16 -30.81 -8.98
N VAL A 432 10.94 -30.68 -8.43
CA VAL A 432 9.90 -29.77 -8.95
C VAL A 432 10.04 -28.35 -8.38
N PHE A 433 10.65 -28.20 -7.20
CA PHE A 433 10.78 -26.94 -6.46
C PHE A 433 11.37 -25.77 -7.28
N PRO A 434 12.48 -25.91 -8.02
CA PRO A 434 13.10 -24.79 -8.75
C PRO A 434 12.13 -24.14 -9.75
N LYS A 435 11.32 -24.95 -10.42
CA LYS A 435 10.34 -24.46 -11.40
C LYS A 435 9.20 -23.68 -10.73
N ARG A 436 8.75 -24.11 -9.55
CA ARG A 436 7.75 -23.38 -8.77
C ARG A 436 8.31 -22.07 -8.24
N MET A 437 9.51 -22.11 -7.67
CA MET A 437 10.20 -20.94 -7.11
C MET A 437 10.41 -19.86 -8.17
N THR A 438 10.95 -20.21 -9.34
CA THR A 438 11.16 -19.25 -10.44
C THR A 438 9.86 -18.63 -10.95
N THR A 439 8.81 -19.45 -11.14
CA THR A 439 7.49 -18.94 -11.54
C THR A 439 6.92 -18.00 -10.47
N TRP A 440 7.03 -18.37 -9.20
CA TRP A 440 6.57 -17.57 -8.07
C TRP A 440 7.33 -16.23 -7.98
N LEU A 441 8.66 -16.23 -8.08
CA LEU A 441 9.47 -15.00 -8.14
C LEU A 441 9.02 -14.09 -9.29
N GLY A 442 8.70 -14.67 -10.45
CA GLY A 442 8.13 -13.93 -11.58
C GLY A 442 6.82 -13.20 -11.25
N GLU A 443 5.91 -13.85 -10.53
CA GLU A 443 4.66 -13.23 -10.07
C GLU A 443 4.90 -12.18 -8.97
N ILE A 444 5.87 -12.41 -8.07
CA ILE A 444 6.24 -11.46 -7.02
C ILE A 444 6.81 -10.17 -7.63
N LEU A 445 7.75 -10.29 -8.57
CA LEU A 445 8.32 -9.14 -9.27
C LEU A 445 7.23 -8.30 -9.96
N ASP A 446 6.27 -8.96 -10.61
CA ASP A 446 5.14 -8.30 -11.25
C ASP A 446 4.23 -7.58 -10.23
N ALA A 447 3.94 -8.23 -9.11
CA ALA A 447 3.11 -7.68 -8.04
C ALA A 447 3.76 -6.45 -7.37
N LEU A 448 5.07 -6.48 -7.13
CA LEU A 448 5.83 -5.35 -6.58
C LEU A 448 5.79 -4.15 -7.52
N PHE A 449 5.96 -4.38 -8.83
CA PHE A 449 5.85 -3.32 -9.83
C PHE A 449 4.44 -2.71 -9.90
N VAL A 450 3.38 -3.52 -9.83
CA VAL A 450 1.99 -3.01 -9.82
C VAL A 450 1.68 -2.17 -8.59
N ARG A 451 2.21 -2.56 -7.42
CA ARG A 451 2.05 -1.84 -6.16
C ARG A 451 2.91 -0.58 -6.07
N LYS A 452 3.90 -0.43 -6.96
CA LYS A 452 4.94 0.61 -6.95
C LYS A 452 5.89 0.51 -5.76
N ASP A 453 6.12 -0.72 -5.30
CA ASP A 453 7.05 -1.03 -4.20
C ASP A 453 8.43 -1.48 -4.72
N LEU A 454 8.63 -1.52 -6.04
CA LEU A 454 9.88 -1.93 -6.69
C LEU A 454 10.80 -0.72 -6.93
N ASP A 455 12.11 -0.89 -6.68
CA ASP A 455 13.12 0.12 -7.03
C ASP A 455 13.12 0.40 -8.54
N ALA A 456 13.22 1.68 -8.89
CA ALA A 456 13.25 2.18 -10.25
C ALA A 456 14.32 1.48 -11.12
N LYS A 457 15.46 1.05 -10.53
CA LYS A 457 16.52 0.33 -11.28
C LYS A 457 16.04 -0.98 -11.89
N TYR A 458 15.04 -1.64 -11.29
CA TYR A 458 14.53 -2.93 -11.76
C TYR A 458 13.34 -2.82 -12.72
N GLU A 459 12.82 -1.63 -13.00
CA GLU A 459 11.69 -1.45 -13.92
C GLU A 459 11.96 -2.02 -15.32
N VAL A 460 13.22 -1.93 -15.79
CA VAL A 460 13.63 -2.49 -17.08
C VAL A 460 13.43 -4.01 -17.09
N LEU A 461 13.83 -4.69 -16.02
CA LEU A 461 13.70 -6.14 -15.87
C LEU A 461 12.23 -6.58 -15.91
N VAL A 462 11.34 -5.87 -15.20
CA VAL A 462 9.90 -6.21 -15.18
C VAL A 462 9.25 -5.99 -16.55
N ASN A 463 9.55 -4.87 -17.19
CA ASN A 463 8.98 -4.55 -18.49
C ASN A 463 9.38 -5.57 -19.55
N GLU A 464 10.62 -6.08 -19.50
CA GLU A 464 11.07 -7.17 -20.35
C GLU A 464 10.40 -8.51 -19.99
N ALA A 465 10.28 -8.84 -18.71
CA ALA A 465 9.58 -10.04 -18.24
C ALA A 465 8.12 -10.08 -18.73
N ARG A 466 7.40 -8.95 -18.63
CA ARG A 466 6.03 -8.80 -19.12
C ARG A 466 5.92 -8.99 -20.64
N LYS A 467 6.86 -8.42 -21.40
CA LYS A 467 6.90 -8.61 -22.86
C LYS A 467 7.09 -10.08 -23.20
N MET A 468 8.02 -10.77 -22.53
CA MET A 468 8.25 -12.21 -22.69
C MET A 468 7.03 -13.06 -22.32
N LYS A 469 6.34 -12.70 -21.23
CA LYS A 469 5.11 -13.37 -20.79
C LYS A 469 3.98 -13.21 -21.81
N LEU A 470 3.82 -12.01 -22.39
CA LEU A 470 2.83 -11.74 -23.45
C LEU A 470 3.15 -12.45 -24.77
N SER A 471 4.43 -12.63 -25.11
CA SER A 471 4.86 -13.41 -26.28
C SER A 471 4.90 -14.91 -26.05
N ASN A 472 4.47 -15.39 -24.87
CA ASN A 472 4.48 -16.79 -24.47
C ASN A 472 5.86 -17.45 -24.61
N THR A 473 6.92 -16.69 -24.31
CA THR A 473 8.31 -17.17 -24.36
C THR A 473 8.58 -18.06 -23.15
N GLU A 474 9.35 -19.13 -23.36
CA GLU A 474 9.89 -19.95 -22.27
C GLU A 474 10.82 -19.09 -21.38
N LYS A 475 10.87 -19.38 -20.07
CA LYS A 475 11.68 -18.65 -19.07
C LYS A 475 11.41 -17.15 -18.90
N TRP A 476 10.17 -16.68 -19.08
CA TRP A 476 9.78 -15.27 -18.80
C TRP A 476 10.15 -14.79 -17.38
N TRP A 477 10.28 -15.72 -16.44
CA TRP A 477 10.68 -15.50 -15.05
C TRP A 477 12.18 -15.23 -14.84
N ARG A 478 13.05 -15.37 -15.86
CA ARG A 478 14.51 -15.19 -15.73
C ARG A 478 14.88 -13.87 -15.04
N ASN A 479 14.25 -12.77 -15.46
CA ASN A 479 14.49 -11.44 -14.93
C ASN A 479 14.13 -11.30 -13.44
N ALA A 480 13.20 -12.12 -12.93
CA ALA A 480 12.87 -12.15 -11.51
C ALA A 480 13.90 -12.91 -10.68
N VAL A 481 14.48 -13.98 -11.22
CA VAL A 481 15.60 -14.68 -10.60
C VAL A 481 16.82 -13.77 -10.48
N LEU A 482 17.03 -12.93 -11.50
CA LEU A 482 18.11 -11.94 -11.50
C LEU A 482 17.89 -10.87 -10.43
N TRP A 483 16.69 -10.31 -10.40
CA TRP A 483 16.29 -9.29 -9.42
C TRP A 483 16.46 -9.80 -7.98
N GLU A 484 15.95 -10.99 -7.68
CA GLU A 484 16.00 -11.57 -6.33
C GLU A 484 17.45 -11.74 -5.86
N PHE A 485 18.35 -12.24 -6.72
CA PHE A 485 19.76 -12.36 -6.38
C PHE A 485 20.39 -11.00 -6.02
N CYS A 486 20.13 -9.97 -6.82
CA CYS A 486 20.66 -8.63 -6.55
C CYS A 486 20.09 -7.99 -5.27
N GLU A 487 18.87 -8.37 -4.86
CA GLU A 487 18.27 -7.89 -3.60
C GLU A 487 18.83 -8.63 -2.37
N LEU A 488 19.20 -9.90 -2.56
CA LEU A 488 19.80 -10.73 -1.51
C LEU A 488 21.27 -10.38 -1.28
N ASP A 489 22.06 -10.14 -2.34
CA ASP A 489 23.48 -9.75 -2.27
C ASP A 489 23.64 -8.29 -1.83
N ARG A 490 23.69 -8.07 -0.52
CA ARG A 490 23.85 -6.74 0.11
C ARG A 490 25.31 -6.38 0.27
N THR A 491 26.20 -7.37 0.36
CA THR A 491 27.64 -7.15 0.40
C THR A 491 28.23 -6.80 -0.96
N HIS A 492 27.48 -7.03 -2.04
CA HIS A 492 27.89 -6.83 -3.43
C HIS A 492 29.16 -7.62 -3.78
N ASP A 493 29.33 -8.80 -3.18
CA ASP A 493 30.46 -9.71 -3.46
C ASP A 493 30.11 -10.80 -4.49
N ASN A 494 28.98 -10.68 -5.18
CA ASN A 494 28.47 -11.63 -6.20
C ASN A 494 28.24 -13.04 -5.66
N ALA A 495 28.05 -13.17 -4.35
CA ALA A 495 27.72 -14.41 -3.67
C ALA A 495 26.82 -14.09 -2.48
N VAL A 496 25.74 -14.86 -2.30
CA VAL A 496 24.82 -14.65 -1.19
C VAL A 496 25.21 -15.60 -0.05
N ASN A 497 25.49 -15.05 1.13
CA ASN A 497 25.84 -15.83 2.30
C ASN A 497 24.62 -16.25 3.13
N ASN A 498 24.83 -17.12 4.12
CA ASN A 498 23.75 -17.60 5.00
C ASN A 498 23.03 -16.50 5.80
N GLU A 499 23.68 -15.40 6.16
CA GLU A 499 23.03 -14.29 6.88
C GLU A 499 22.10 -13.49 5.97
N GLU A 500 22.50 -13.30 4.71
CA GLU A 500 21.69 -12.64 3.68
C GLU A 500 20.47 -13.49 3.30
N LEU A 501 20.66 -14.81 3.15
CA LEU A 501 19.57 -15.76 2.88
C LEU A 501 18.61 -15.94 4.06
N ALA A 502 19.08 -15.71 5.29
CA ALA A 502 18.33 -16.06 6.50
C ALA A 502 16.91 -15.48 6.50
N ARG A 503 16.74 -14.20 6.16
CA ARG A 503 15.40 -13.56 6.17
C ARG A 503 14.49 -14.14 5.09
N PHE A 504 15.02 -14.38 3.89
CA PHE A 504 14.29 -14.96 2.77
C PHE A 504 13.81 -16.37 3.11
N VAL A 505 14.72 -17.23 3.56
CA VAL A 505 14.43 -18.61 3.95
C VAL A 505 13.44 -18.66 5.10
N ARG A 506 13.67 -17.90 6.19
CA ARG A 506 12.79 -17.88 7.37
C ARG A 506 11.36 -17.49 7.04
N SER A 507 11.16 -16.65 6.02
CA SER A 507 9.83 -16.16 5.62
C SER A 507 9.05 -17.17 4.78
N LEU A 508 9.75 -18.06 4.05
CA LEU A 508 9.14 -18.97 3.09
C LEU A 508 9.12 -20.43 3.54
N LYS A 509 10.00 -20.82 4.46
CA LYS A 509 10.17 -22.22 4.88
C LYS A 509 8.88 -22.90 5.37
N VAL A 510 7.97 -22.14 5.97
CA VAL A 510 6.64 -22.65 6.39
C VAL A 510 5.74 -23.02 5.22
N LEU A 511 5.82 -22.26 4.13
CA LEU A 511 5.02 -22.46 2.92
C LEU A 511 5.68 -23.48 1.98
N GLU A 512 7.02 -23.52 1.97
CA GLU A 512 7.85 -24.34 1.11
C GLU A 512 8.99 -24.96 1.93
N HIS A 513 8.76 -26.14 2.51
CA HIS A 513 9.73 -26.84 3.37
C HIS A 513 11.02 -27.25 2.64
N CYS A 514 10.96 -27.38 1.31
CA CYS A 514 12.09 -27.74 0.45
C CYS A 514 13.09 -26.61 0.19
N ILE A 515 12.80 -25.36 0.60
CA ILE A 515 13.67 -24.22 0.30
C ILE A 515 15.08 -24.38 0.85
N GLN A 516 15.24 -24.85 2.10
CA GLN A 516 16.55 -25.03 2.71
C GLN A 516 17.32 -26.19 2.04
N PRO A 517 16.76 -27.42 1.93
CA PRO A 517 17.42 -28.51 1.20
C PRO A 517 17.80 -28.16 -0.24
N PHE A 518 16.99 -27.34 -0.92
CA PHE A 518 17.30 -26.87 -2.26
C PHE A 518 18.51 -25.93 -2.29
N LEU A 519 18.55 -24.94 -1.41
CA LEU A 519 19.68 -24.01 -1.33
C LEU A 519 20.97 -24.74 -0.93
N ASP A 520 20.88 -25.69 -0.01
CA ASP A 520 22.00 -26.56 0.38
C ASP A 520 22.49 -27.43 -0.81
N HIS A 521 21.59 -27.81 -1.73
CA HIS A 521 21.97 -28.52 -2.96
C HIS A 521 22.61 -27.61 -4.02
N CYS A 522 22.34 -26.30 -3.96
CA CYS A 522 22.88 -25.33 -4.90
C CYS A 522 24.30 -24.90 -4.60
N ASP A 523 24.72 -24.98 -3.34
CA ASP A 523 26.11 -24.81 -2.91
C ASP A 523 26.92 -26.03 -3.38
N THR A 524 27.50 -25.94 -4.57
CA THR A 524 28.12 -27.09 -5.25
C THR A 524 29.56 -27.28 -4.79
N ASP A 525 30.21 -26.21 -4.36
CA ASP A 525 31.58 -26.22 -3.83
C ASP A 525 31.67 -26.30 -2.29
N ASN A 526 30.52 -26.28 -1.60
CA ASN A 526 30.35 -26.36 -0.15
C ASN A 526 31.07 -25.23 0.61
N ASP A 527 31.10 -24.04 0.04
CA ASP A 527 31.71 -22.87 0.66
C ASP A 527 30.77 -22.12 1.63
N ASN A 528 29.53 -22.61 1.81
CA ASN A 528 28.43 -22.01 2.58
C ASN A 528 27.96 -20.65 2.05
N LYS A 529 28.21 -20.38 0.78
CA LYS A 529 27.67 -19.27 0.01
C LYS A 529 27.07 -19.81 -1.28
N ILE A 530 26.24 -18.99 -1.91
CA ILE A 530 25.70 -19.31 -3.23
C ILE A 530 26.16 -18.22 -4.19
N SER A 531 27.10 -18.57 -5.05
CA SER A 531 27.58 -17.67 -6.08
C SER A 531 26.51 -17.38 -7.13
N SER A 532 26.64 -16.26 -7.84
CA SER A 532 25.75 -15.93 -8.97
C SER A 532 25.68 -17.01 -10.06
N ASP A 533 26.76 -17.78 -10.26
CA ASP A 533 26.78 -18.90 -11.21
C ASP A 533 26.01 -20.11 -10.68
N GLU A 534 26.15 -20.45 -9.40
CA GLU A 534 25.42 -21.53 -8.75
C GLU A 534 23.92 -21.23 -8.68
N TRP A 535 23.57 -20.03 -8.20
CA TRP A 535 22.18 -19.55 -8.16
C TRP A 535 21.51 -19.64 -9.53
N GLY A 536 22.20 -19.14 -10.55
CA GLY A 536 21.68 -19.17 -11.91
C GLY A 536 21.54 -20.58 -12.46
N THR A 537 22.56 -21.43 -12.27
CA THR A 537 22.54 -22.82 -12.75
C THR A 537 21.42 -23.61 -12.07
N CYS A 538 21.26 -23.47 -10.76
CA CYS A 538 20.21 -24.14 -9.97
C CYS A 538 18.80 -23.77 -10.40
N LEU A 539 18.58 -22.50 -10.76
CA LEU A 539 17.27 -21.99 -11.18
C LEU A 539 17.07 -22.05 -12.70
N GLY A 540 17.99 -22.64 -13.45
CA GLY A 540 17.84 -22.90 -14.90
C GLY A 540 18.12 -21.69 -15.80
N LEU A 541 18.94 -20.74 -15.34
CA LEU A 541 19.49 -19.65 -16.15
C LEU A 541 20.58 -20.15 -17.10
N ASP A 542 20.67 -19.54 -18.28
CA ASP A 542 21.72 -19.86 -19.25
C ASP A 542 23.01 -19.08 -18.96
N LYS A 543 24.16 -19.46 -19.53
CA LYS A 543 25.45 -18.77 -19.27
C LYS A 543 25.44 -17.28 -19.65
N GLU A 544 24.63 -16.91 -20.62
CA GLU A 544 24.42 -15.51 -21.01
C GLU A 544 23.69 -14.74 -19.89
N ASP A 545 22.72 -15.36 -19.23
CA ASP A 545 21.99 -14.79 -18.10
C ASP A 545 22.87 -14.59 -16.88
N THR A 546 23.71 -15.57 -16.54
CA THR A 546 24.60 -15.47 -15.37
C THR A 546 25.67 -14.40 -15.57
N THR A 547 26.13 -14.22 -16.82
CA THR A 547 27.06 -13.13 -17.17
C THR A 547 26.38 -11.76 -17.06
N PHE A 548 25.13 -11.66 -17.52
CA PHE A 548 24.34 -10.44 -17.37
C PHE A 548 24.06 -10.14 -15.88
N LEU A 549 23.70 -11.14 -15.08
CA LEU A 549 23.46 -11.03 -13.64
C LEU A 549 24.62 -10.37 -12.92
N LYS A 550 25.84 -10.90 -13.09
CA LYS A 550 27.07 -10.36 -12.50
C LYS A 550 27.29 -8.88 -12.84
N THR A 551 27.00 -8.52 -14.09
CA THR A 551 27.19 -7.15 -14.57
C THR A 551 26.10 -6.21 -14.04
N PHE A 552 24.87 -6.70 -13.93
CA PHE A 552 23.71 -5.91 -13.52
C PHE A 552 23.68 -5.65 -12.02
N CYS A 553 23.99 -6.63 -11.16
CA CYS A 553 24.00 -6.40 -9.71
C CYS A 553 25.18 -5.54 -9.23
N SER A 554 26.23 -5.42 -10.05
CA SER A 554 27.40 -4.59 -9.75
C SER A 554 27.21 -3.09 -10.10
N GLN A 555 26.08 -2.73 -10.70
CA GLN A 555 25.69 -1.34 -11.06
C GLN A 555 24.75 -0.76 -10.02
#